data_AF-X1BD52-F1
#
_entry.id   AF-X1BD52-F1
#
_cell.length_a   1.000
_cell.length_b   1.000
_cell.length_c   1.000
_cell.angle_alpha   90.00
_cell.angle_beta   90.00
_cell.angle_gamma   90.00
#
_symmetry.space_group_name_H-M   'P 1'
#
loop_
_entity.id
_entity.type
_entity.pdbx_description
1 polymer ?
#
loop_
_entity_poly.entity_id
_entity_poly.type
_entity_poly.pdbx_seq_one_letter_code
_entity_poly.pdbx_strand_id
1 'polypeptide(L)' 'MARILKVKKSWYIDYNLDGKRIKKIIGCSKRIAELALSDIEAKMRPIPILSEIPADVPQDYQ' A
#
# COMPACT_ATOMS: atom_id res chain seq x y z
N MET A 1 2.13 -5.05 -8.38
CA MET A 1 1.61 -3.89 -9.15
C MET A 1 0.15 -3.70 -8.82
N ALA A 2 -0.20 -2.50 -8.34
CA ALA A 2 -1.57 -2.10 -8.00
C ALA A 2 -2.23 -1.41 -9.20
N ARG A 3 -3.55 -1.58 -9.36
CA ARG A 3 -4.32 -1.04 -10.48
C ARG A 3 -5.72 -0.63 -10.04
N ILE A 4 -6.20 0.48 -10.60
CA ILE A 4 -7.57 0.96 -10.37
C ILE A 4 -8.48 0.56 -11.53
N LEU A 5 -9.71 0.16 -11.21
CA LEU A 5 -10.71 -0.31 -12.14
C LEU A 5 -12.02 0.45 -11.88
N LYS A 6 -12.59 1.06 -12.92
CA LYS A 6 -13.92 1.67 -12.83
C LYS A 6 -14.97 0.62 -13.20
N VAL A 7 -15.89 0.35 -12.28
CA VAL A 7 -17.04 -0.55 -12.51
C VAL A 7 -18.33 0.21 -12.18
N LYS A 8 -19.14 0.45 -13.22
CA LYS A 8 -20.37 1.26 -13.12
C LYS A 8 -20.08 2.65 -12.51
N LYS A 9 -20.59 2.92 -11.31
CA LYS A 9 -20.39 4.18 -10.56
C LYS A 9 -19.28 4.10 -9.50
N SER A 10 -18.62 2.96 -9.35
CA SER A 10 -17.65 2.74 -8.28
C SER A 10 -16.26 2.40 -8.81
N TRP A 11 -15.25 2.82 -8.06
CA TRP A 11 -13.85 2.53 -8.29
C TRP A 11 -13.40 1.41 -7.37
N TYR A 12 -12.69 0.48 -7.96
CA TYR A 12 -12.09 -0.67 -7.31
C TYR A 12 -10.59 -0.53 -7.42
N ILE A 13 -9.88 -0.99 -6.40
CA ILE A 13 -8.44 -1.20 -6.47
C ILE A 13 -8.18 -2.70 -6.43
N ASP A 14 -7.30 -3.14 -7.30
CA ASP A 14 -6.84 -4.52 -7.42
C ASP A 14 -5.32 -4.50 -7.30
N TYR A 15 -4.80 -5.15 -6.27
CA TYR A 15 -3.37 -5.19 -6.02
C TYR A 15 -2.95 -6.53 -5.40
N ASN A 16 -1.69 -6.86 -5.59
CA ASN A 16 -1.07 -8.03 -4.96
C ASN A 16 -0.19 -7.55 -3.81
N LEU A 17 -0.46 -8.04 -2.61
CA LEU A 17 0.30 -7.79 -1.39
C LEU A 17 0.70 -9.14 -0.79
N ASP A 18 1.99 -9.38 -0.60
CA ASP A 18 2.52 -10.63 -0.01
C ASP A 18 1.98 -11.91 -0.67
N GLY A 19 1.89 -11.93 -2.00
CA GLY A 19 1.35 -13.06 -2.77
C GLY A 19 -0.17 -13.22 -2.70
N LYS A 20 -0.88 -12.38 -1.96
CA LYS A 20 -2.35 -12.35 -1.90
C LYS A 20 -2.91 -11.25 -2.81
N ARG A 21 -3.88 -11.62 -3.63
CA ARG A 21 -4.63 -10.66 -4.44
C ARG A 21 -5.76 -10.05 -3.62
N ILE A 22 -5.71 -8.73 -3.44
CA ILE A 22 -6.72 -7.98 -2.73
C ILE A 22 -7.47 -7.12 -3.74
N LYS A 23 -8.80 -7.27 -3.77
CA LYS A 23 -9.71 -6.43 -4.55
C LYS A 23 -10.65 -5.72 -3.59
N LYS A 24 -10.61 -4.39 -3.57
CA LYS A 24 -11.41 -3.58 -2.64
C LYS A 24 -12.12 -2.43 -3.35
N ILE A 25 -13.33 -2.11 -2.89
CA ILE A 25 -14.06 -0.91 -3.34
C ILE A 25 -13.49 0.30 -2.60
N ILE A 26 -13.15 1.35 -3.34
CA ILE A 26 -12.65 2.62 -2.79
C ILE A 26 -13.76 3.67 -2.69
N GLY A 27 -14.68 3.69 -3.66
CA GLY A 27 -15.82 4.63 -3.67
C GLY A 27 -16.15 5.14 -5.06
N CYS A 28 -16.94 6.22 -5.18
CA CYS A 28 -17.43 6.71 -6.47
C CYS A 28 -16.55 7.76 -7.15
N SER A 29 -15.58 8.32 -6.43
CA SER A 29 -14.73 9.41 -6.92
C SER A 29 -13.39 8.91 -7.46
N LYS A 30 -13.03 9.37 -8.67
CA LYS A 30 -11.75 9.05 -9.30
C LYS A 30 -10.56 9.54 -8.47
N ARG A 31 -10.66 10.76 -7.93
CA ARG A 31 -9.60 11.40 -7.14
C ARG A 31 -9.27 10.60 -5.87
N ILE A 32 -10.27 9.98 -5.25
CA ILE A 32 -10.07 9.11 -4.07
C ILE A 32 -9.39 7.81 -4.48
N ALA A 33 -9.75 7.24 -5.63
CA ALA A 33 -9.11 6.03 -6.15
C ALA A 33 -7.62 6.26 -6.46
N GLU A 34 -7.28 7.40 -7.04
CA GLU A 34 -5.90 7.80 -7.30
C GLU A 34 -5.11 8.01 -6.00
N LEU A 35 -5.69 8.68 -5.00
CA LEU A 35 -5.06 8.86 -3.70
C LEU A 35 -4.80 7.52 -2.98
N ALA A 36 -5.79 6.62 -3.00
CA ALA A 36 -5.65 5.30 -2.38
C ALA A 36 -4.60 4.43 -3.09
N LEU A 37 -4.44 4.58 -4.41
CA LEU A 37 -3.39 3.92 -5.15
C LEU A 37 -2.01 4.37 -4.67
N SER A 38 -1.79 5.68 -4.56
CA SER A 38 -0.53 6.24 -4.05
C SER A 38 -0.23 5.79 -2.61
N ASP A 39 -1.24 5.72 -1.73
CA ASP A 39 -1.07 5.23 -0.34
C ASP A 39 -0.64 3.76 -0.30
N ILE A 40 -1.27 2.91 -1.12
CA ILE A 40 -0.93 1.49 -1.22
C ILE A 40 0.48 1.31 -1.79
N GLU A 41 0.85 2.07 -2.82
CA GLU A 41 2.21 2.04 -3.36
C GLU A 41 3.25 2.52 -2.34
N ALA A 42 2.92 3.50 -1.50
CA ALA A 42 3.78 3.94 -0.42
C ALA A 42 3.93 2.87 0.67
N LYS A 43 2.85 2.16 1.04
CA LYS A 43 2.89 1.02 1.98
C LYS A 43 3.62 -0.20 1.44
N MET A 44 3.53 -0.46 0.14
CA MET A 44 4.24 -1.56 -0.52
C MET A 44 5.73 -1.28 -0.65
N ARG A 45 6.15 -0.02 -0.65
CA ARG A 45 7.57 0.29 -0.58
C ARG A 45 8.08 -0.14 0.79
N PRO A 46 9.07 -1.05 0.85
CA PRO A 46 9.77 -1.28 2.09
C PRO A 46 10.34 0.09 2.52
N ILE A 47 9.99 0.51 3.73
CA ILE A 47 10.52 1.73 4.31
C ILE A 47 12.03 1.49 4.45
N PRO A 48 12.90 2.25 3.76
CA PRO A 48 14.35 1.98 3.76
C PRO A 48 14.96 2.06 5.17
N ILE A 49 14.31 2.80 6.07
CA ILE A 49 14.69 2.97 7.47
C ILE A 49 14.72 1.63 8.24
N LEU A 50 13.95 0.60 7.83
CA LEU A 50 13.95 -0.71 8.50
C LEU A 50 14.94 -1.71 7.88
N SER A 51 15.48 -1.45 6.70
CA SER A 51 16.54 -2.26 6.08
C SER A 51 17.95 -1.85 6.50
N GLU A 52 18.09 -0.69 7.13
CA GLU A 52 19.38 -0.09 7.51
C GLU A 52 19.59 0.03 9.03
N ILE A 53 18.69 -0.49 9.87
CA ILE A 53 19.00 -0.62 11.31
C ILE A 53 19.93 -1.83 11.44
N PRO A 54 21.24 -1.66 11.73
CA PRO A 54 22.08 -2.80 12.06
C PRO A 54 21.45 -3.51 13.26
N ALA A 55 21.35 -4.84 13.20
CA ALA A 55 20.81 -5.67 14.28
C ALA A 55 21.59 -5.56 15.61
N ASP A 56 22.69 -4.78 15.62
CA ASP A 56 23.59 -4.49 16.73
C ASP A 56 23.25 -3.18 17.47
N VAL A 57 21.98 -2.78 17.59
CA VAL A 57 21.63 -1.76 18.59
C VAL A 57 21.51 -2.46 19.95
N PRO A 58 22.49 -2.34 20.87
CA PRO A 58 22.35 -2.92 22.20
C PRO A 58 21.11 -2.34 22.87
N GLN A 59 20.19 -3.21 23.30
CA GLN A 59 19.06 -2.88 24.16
C GLN A 59 19.55 -2.56 25.58
N ASP A 60 20.38 -1.54 25.72
CA ASP A 60 20.73 -0.98 27.02
C ASP A 60 20.45 0.52 26.99
N TYR A 61 19.17 0.84 27.12
CA TYR A 61 18.73 2.09 27.71
C TYR A 61 17.93 1.70 28.96
N GLN A 62 18.64 1.68 30.10
CA GLN A 62 18.07 1.71 31.44
C GLN A 62 17.26 2.99 31.67
#